data_AF-A0A1G1R3E3-F1
#
_entry.id   AF-A0A1G1R3E3-F1
#
_cell.length_a   1.000
_cell.length_b   1.000
_cell.length_c   1.000
_cell.angle_alpha   90.00
_cell.angle_beta   90.00
_cell.angle_gamma   90.00
#
_symmetry.space_group_name_H-M   'P 1'
#
loop_
_entity.id
_entity.type
_entity.pdbx_description
1 polymer ?
#
loop_
_entity_poly.entity_id
_entity_poly.type
_entity_poly.pdbx_seq_one_letter_code
_entity_poly.pdbx_strand_id
1 'polypeptide(L)'
;MKKVFLVLAALCFVSSLAFAQGSSGSETVMIKGDIIDNMCLDAHKTEDLTAFIKTHSKQCAITPACEASGYAIVAEGIVNKFDQDSNAKIAEFLKKEDSKLQVAVTAQKSGEVLSLVSVENQ
;
A
#
# COMPACT_ATOMS: atom_id res chain seq x y z
N MET A 1 43.62 51.37 16.46
CA MET A 1 44.14 50.23 17.24
C MET A 1 43.00 49.62 18.06
N LYS A 2 42.97 48.28 18.18
CA LYS A 2 42.03 47.41 18.94
C LYS A 2 40.69 47.17 18.22
N LYS A 3 40.56 46.15 17.37
CA LYS A 3 40.37 44.70 17.61
C LYS A 3 39.02 44.33 18.24
N VAL A 4 38.17 43.75 17.39
CA VAL A 4 37.38 42.50 17.54
C VAL A 4 36.38 42.36 18.69
N PHE A 5 35.10 42.22 18.34
CA PHE A 5 34.05 41.35 18.93
C PHE A 5 32.87 41.37 17.93
N LEU A 6 32.71 40.46 16.96
CA LEU A 6 32.25 39.06 17.05
C LEU A 6 30.91 38.92 17.77
N VAL A 7 29.78 39.04 17.05
CA VAL A 7 28.61 38.14 17.17
C VAL A 7 27.87 38.08 15.83
N LEU A 8 27.69 36.85 15.38
CA LEU A 8 27.13 36.36 14.14
C LEU A 8 25.59 36.25 14.30
N ALA A 9 24.81 36.92 13.46
CA ALA A 9 23.37 36.70 13.34
C ALA A 9 23.01 36.61 11.86
N ALA A 10 23.28 35.45 11.26
CA ALA A 10 22.86 35.10 9.92
C ALA A 10 21.35 34.80 9.93
N LEU A 11 20.54 35.85 9.76
CA LEU A 11 19.12 35.76 9.48
C LEU A 11 18.95 35.44 7.99
N CYS A 12 19.05 34.16 7.64
CA CYS A 12 18.87 33.69 6.27
C CYS A 12 17.46 33.13 6.06
N PHE A 13 16.82 33.70 5.04
CA PHE A 13 15.88 33.08 4.12
C PHE A 13 14.43 32.84 4.54
N VAL A 14 13.64 33.86 4.18
CA VAL A 14 12.32 33.74 3.57
C VAL A 14 12.30 32.63 2.52
N SER A 15 11.34 31.70 2.60
CA SER A 15 10.66 31.08 1.46
C SER A 15 9.53 30.17 1.94
N SER A 16 8.34 30.75 1.93
CA SER A 16 7.06 30.06 1.75
C SER A 16 7.12 28.99 0.65
N LEU A 17 6.82 27.74 1.00
CA LEU A 17 6.32 26.76 0.04
C LEU A 17 4.98 26.25 0.55
N ALA A 18 3.93 26.83 -0.02
CA ALA A 18 2.58 26.32 0.03
C ALA A 18 2.57 24.90 -0.55
N PHE A 19 2.23 23.91 0.26
CA PHE A 19 1.83 22.60 -0.24
C PHE A 19 0.41 22.70 -0.79
N ALA A 20 0.30 23.16 -2.03
CA ALA A 20 -0.91 23.11 -2.83
C ALA A 20 -0.52 22.73 -4.26
N GLN A 21 0.08 21.55 -4.43
CA GLN A 21 0.13 20.89 -5.72
C GLN A 21 -0.85 19.72 -5.68
N GLY A 22 -2.00 19.91 -6.33
CA GLY A 22 -2.79 18.81 -6.84
C GLY A 22 -1.91 17.98 -7.76
N SER A 23 -1.41 16.87 -7.24
CA SER A 23 -0.74 15.84 -8.03
C SER A 23 -1.79 14.84 -8.48
N SER A 24 -2.29 15.02 -9.70
CA SER A 24 -2.79 13.89 -10.50
C SER A 24 -1.57 13.09 -11.02
N GLY A 25 -0.72 12.65 -10.09
CA GLY A 25 0.54 11.98 -10.37
C GLY A 25 0.64 10.78 -9.46
N SER A 26 0.88 9.61 -10.05
CA SER A 26 0.99 8.35 -9.33
C SER A 26 2.12 8.42 -8.30
N GLU A 27 1.78 8.27 -7.03
CA GLU A 27 2.75 8.27 -5.93
C GLU A 27 3.25 6.84 -5.70
N THR A 28 4.56 6.64 -5.55
CA THR A 28 5.08 5.33 -5.14
C THR A 28 4.97 5.21 -3.63
N VAL A 29 4.22 4.19 -3.18
CA VAL A 29 3.96 3.92 -1.77
C VAL A 29 4.40 2.53 -1.39
N MET A 30 4.80 2.35 -0.12
CA MET A 30 5.07 1.06 0.48
C MET A 30 3.98 0.75 1.51
N ILE A 31 3.32 -0.40 1.37
CA ILE A 31 2.20 -0.80 2.23
C ILE A 31 2.52 -2.18 2.81
N LYS A 32 2.41 -2.30 4.14
CA LYS A 32 2.46 -3.57 4.85
C LYS A 32 1.06 -3.92 5.32
N GLY A 33 0.57 -5.09 4.90
CA GLY A 33 -0.79 -5.51 5.22
C GLY A 33 -1.05 -6.94 4.81
N ASP A 34 -2.33 -7.30 4.79
CA ASP A 34 -2.82 -8.62 4.44
C ASP A 34 -3.52 -8.58 3.09
N ILE A 35 -3.18 -9.54 2.21
CA ILE A 35 -3.89 -9.76 0.96
C ILE A 35 -5.22 -10.46 1.23
N ILE A 36 -6.27 -9.99 0.56
CA ILE A 36 -7.60 -10.60 0.54
C ILE A 36 -8.14 -10.59 -0.89
N ASP A 37 -8.86 -11.64 -1.28
CA ASP A 37 -9.58 -11.66 -2.55
C ASP A 37 -10.83 -10.76 -2.49
N ASN A 38 -11.19 -10.14 -3.62
CA ASN A 38 -12.30 -9.20 -3.68
C ASN A 38 -13.65 -9.86 -3.41
N MET A 39 -13.81 -11.15 -3.71
CA MET A 39 -15.03 -11.88 -3.39
C MET A 39 -15.25 -11.96 -1.87
N CYS A 40 -14.23 -12.31 -1.09
CA CYS A 40 -14.31 -12.31 0.37
C CYS A 40 -14.47 -10.90 0.95
N LEU A 41 -13.77 -9.92 0.35
CA LEU A 41 -13.89 -8.51 0.73
C LEU A 41 -15.32 -8.00 0.54
N ASP A 42 -15.92 -8.22 -0.62
CA ASP A 42 -17.26 -7.72 -0.95
C ASP A 42 -18.36 -8.44 -0.16
N ALA A 43 -18.08 -9.64 0.37
CA ALA A 43 -18.97 -10.39 1.24
C ALA A 43 -18.99 -9.90 2.71
N HIS A 44 -18.03 -9.07 3.10
CA HIS A 44 -17.90 -8.58 4.48
C HIS A 44 -17.97 -7.06 4.54
N LYS A 45 -18.52 -6.54 5.64
CA LYS A 45 -18.44 -5.10 5.91
C LYS A 45 -17.05 -4.74 6.42
N THR A 46 -16.62 -3.50 6.17
CA THR A 46 -15.33 -2.97 6.64
C THR A 46 -15.13 -3.12 8.15
N GLU A 47 -16.20 -2.98 8.94
CA GLU A 47 -16.19 -3.12 10.40
C GLU A 47 -15.81 -4.54 10.88
N ASP A 48 -16.20 -5.58 10.13
CA ASP A 48 -15.92 -6.99 10.46
C ASP A 48 -14.63 -7.50 9.79
N LEU A 49 -14.13 -6.78 8.79
CA LEU A 49 -13.01 -7.17 7.94
C LEU A 49 -11.73 -7.46 8.74
N THR A 50 -11.47 -6.67 9.78
CA THR A 50 -10.28 -6.85 10.64
C THR A 50 -10.32 -8.17 11.40
N ALA A 51 -11.50 -8.63 11.81
CA ALA A 51 -11.66 -9.92 12.47
C ALA A 51 -11.57 -11.07 11.46
N PHE A 52 -12.19 -10.90 10.28
CA PHE A 52 -12.19 -11.90 9.22
C PHE A 52 -10.81 -12.17 8.63
N ILE A 53 -9.99 -11.13 8.38
CA ILE A 53 -8.64 -11.29 7.80
C ILE A 53 -7.78 -12.26 8.60
N LYS A 54 -7.93 -12.28 9.92
CA LYS A 54 -7.18 -13.19 10.81
C LYS A 54 -7.52 -14.66 10.61
N THR A 55 -8.68 -14.97 10.04
CA THR A 55 -9.13 -16.33 9.75
C THR A 55 -9.05 -16.67 8.26
N HIS A 56 -8.77 -15.68 7.41
CA HIS A 56 -8.63 -15.86 5.98
C HIS A 56 -7.34 -16.61 5.64
N SER A 57 -7.46 -17.71 4.90
CA SER A 57 -6.34 -18.59 4.56
C SER A 57 -5.88 -18.40 3.12
N LYS A 58 -4.60 -18.70 2.86
CA LYS A 58 -4.05 -18.69 1.50
C LYS A 58 -4.84 -19.59 0.55
N GLN A 59 -5.27 -20.76 1.05
CA GLN A 59 -6.04 -21.73 0.28
C GLN A 59 -7.39 -21.17 -0.16
N CYS A 60 -8.00 -20.27 0.63
CA CYS A 60 -9.21 -19.56 0.24
C CYS A 60 -8.91 -18.58 -0.92
N ALA A 61 -7.86 -17.78 -0.77
CA ALA A 61 -7.51 -16.73 -1.72
C ALA A 61 -7.12 -17.24 -3.12
N ILE A 62 -6.63 -18.48 -3.25
CA ILE A 62 -6.15 -19.05 -4.52
C ILE A 62 -7.16 -19.95 -5.25
N THR A 63 -8.43 -19.96 -4.83
CA THR A 63 -9.44 -20.67 -5.62
C THR A 63 -9.67 -19.96 -6.96
N PRO A 64 -10.11 -20.65 -8.02
CA PRO A 64 -10.36 -20.00 -9.31
C PRO A 64 -11.34 -18.83 -9.25
N ALA A 65 -12.34 -18.91 -8.36
CA ALA A 65 -13.30 -17.83 -8.15
C ALA A 65 -12.66 -16.60 -7.45
N CYS A 66 -11.83 -16.83 -6.44
CA CYS A 66 -11.10 -15.77 -5.74
C CYS A 66 -10.09 -15.08 -6.68
N GLU A 67 -9.33 -15.84 -7.46
CA GLU A 67 -8.42 -15.29 -8.47
C GLU A 67 -9.14 -14.42 -9.49
N ALA A 68 -10.29 -14.89 -10.01
CA ALA A 68 -11.10 -14.15 -10.97
C ALA A 68 -11.70 -12.86 -10.37
N SER A 69 -11.92 -12.82 -9.06
CA SER A 69 -12.42 -11.62 -8.38
C SER A 69 -11.36 -10.52 -8.26
N GLY A 70 -10.08 -10.87 -8.34
CA GLY A 70 -8.95 -9.99 -8.06
C GLY A 70 -8.69 -9.84 -6.55
N TYR A 71 -7.76 -8.96 -6.20
CA TYR A 71 -7.22 -8.84 -4.85
C TYR A 71 -7.18 -7.39 -4.37
N ALA A 72 -7.09 -7.26 -3.06
CA ALA A 72 -6.81 -6.03 -2.35
C ALA A 72 -5.76 -6.27 -1.26
N ILE A 73 -5.13 -5.19 -0.80
CA ILE A 73 -4.36 -5.19 0.44
C ILE A 73 -5.10 -4.38 1.49
N VAL A 74 -5.19 -4.94 2.68
CA VAL A 74 -5.77 -4.28 3.85
C VAL A 74 -4.67 -3.94 4.83
N ALA A 75 -4.53 -2.64 5.11
CA ALA A 75 -3.54 -2.11 6.03
C ALA A 75 -4.22 -1.07 6.93
N GLU A 76 -4.10 -1.22 8.24
CA GLU A 76 -4.66 -0.29 9.23
C GLU A 76 -6.18 -0.03 9.03
N GLY A 77 -6.92 -1.07 8.60
CA GLY A 77 -8.36 -0.97 8.31
C GLY A 77 -8.71 -0.30 6.99
N ILE A 78 -7.71 0.13 6.21
CA ILE A 78 -7.88 0.73 4.89
C ILE A 78 -7.70 -0.35 3.82
N VAL A 79 -8.68 -0.44 2.92
CA VAL A 79 -8.67 -1.34 1.77
C VAL A 79 -8.12 -0.60 0.55
N ASN A 80 -7.13 -1.17 -0.12
CA ASN A 80 -6.62 -0.66 -1.38
C ASN A 80 -6.68 -1.78 -2.43
N LYS A 81 -7.46 -1.60 -3.50
CA LYS A 81 -7.63 -2.60 -4.56
C LYS A 81 -6.48 -2.53 -5.56
N PHE A 82 -6.07 -3.68 -6.09
CA PHE A 82 -5.06 -3.75 -7.14
C PHE A 82 -5.68 -3.63 -8.54
N ASP A 83 -4.93 -3.06 -9.49
CA ASP A 83 -5.31 -3.08 -10.90
C ASP A 83 -5.26 -4.50 -11.50
N GLN A 84 -5.77 -4.65 -12.72
CA GLN A 84 -5.88 -5.95 -13.39
C GLN A 84 -4.51 -6.66 -13.55
N ASP A 85 -3.47 -5.94 -13.96
CA ASP A 85 -2.13 -6.52 -14.17
C ASP A 85 -1.50 -6.95 -12.83
N SER A 86 -1.75 -6.17 -11.78
CA SER A 86 -1.31 -6.42 -10.42
C SER A 86 -2.02 -7.61 -9.80
N ASN A 87 -3.32 -7.78 -10.09
CA ASN A 87 -4.09 -8.95 -9.66
C ASN A 87 -3.46 -10.26 -10.16
N ALA A 88 -3.01 -10.30 -11.42
CA ALA A 88 -2.31 -11.46 -11.97
C ALA A 88 -0.98 -11.73 -11.22
N LYS A 89 -0.18 -10.68 -10.96
CA LYS A 89 1.08 -10.81 -10.21
C LYS A 89 0.87 -11.29 -8.78
N ILE A 90 -0.19 -10.82 -8.10
CA ILE A 90 -0.55 -11.28 -6.76
C ILE A 90 -1.00 -12.74 -6.78
N ALA A 91 -1.82 -13.15 -7.76
CA ALA A 91 -2.22 -14.55 -7.92
C ALA A 91 -1.00 -15.47 -8.09
N GLU A 92 -0.06 -15.09 -8.96
CA GLU A 92 1.19 -15.82 -9.16
C GLU A 92 2.05 -15.91 -7.90
N PHE A 93 2.15 -14.81 -7.14
CA PHE A 93 2.84 -14.78 -5.86
C PHE A 93 2.19 -15.74 -4.84
N LEU A 94 0.87 -15.70 -4.68
CA LEU A 94 0.14 -16.53 -3.71
C LEU A 94 0.17 -18.03 -4.05
N LYS A 95 0.37 -18.39 -5.31
CA LYS A 95 0.55 -19.80 -5.73
C LYS A 95 1.88 -20.41 -5.29
N LYS A 96 2.88 -19.61 -4.92
CA LYS A 96 4.16 -20.11 -4.41
C LYS A 96 3.95 -20.82 -3.07
N GLU A 97 4.69 -21.90 -2.82
CA GLU A 97 4.52 -22.69 -1.59
C GLU A 97 4.84 -21.86 -0.33
N ASP A 98 5.89 -21.05 -0.40
CA ASP A 98 6.44 -20.24 0.69
C ASP A 98 5.77 -18.86 0.85
N SER A 99 4.85 -18.48 -0.04
CA SER A 99 4.13 -17.21 0.08
C SER A 99 3.13 -17.20 1.23
N LYS A 100 2.93 -16.00 1.78
CA LYS A 100 1.98 -15.68 2.84
C LYS A 100 0.99 -14.62 2.35
N LEU A 101 -0.14 -14.49 3.05
CA LEU A 101 -1.08 -13.38 2.84
C LEU A 101 -0.57 -12.08 3.44
N GLN A 102 0.20 -12.15 4.52
CA GLN A 102 0.84 -10.98 5.13
C GLN A 102 2.09 -10.59 4.32
N VAL A 103 2.02 -9.43 3.66
CA VAL A 103 3.01 -9.00 2.66
C VAL A 103 3.41 -7.54 2.82
N ALA A 104 4.61 -7.21 2.36
CA ALA A 104 4.99 -5.85 2.03
C ALA A 104 4.89 -5.66 0.51
N VAL A 105 4.18 -4.62 0.07
CA VAL A 105 4.07 -4.25 -1.34
C VAL A 105 4.65 -2.87 -1.57
N THR A 106 5.38 -2.72 -2.67
CA THR A 106 5.65 -1.41 -3.27
C THR A 106 4.72 -1.25 -4.46
N ALA A 107 3.97 -0.15 -4.53
CA ALA A 107 3.01 0.09 -5.59
C ALA A 107 2.97 1.56 -5.99
N GLN A 108 2.62 1.83 -7.25
CA GLN A 108 2.20 3.15 -7.70
C GLN A 108 0.72 3.33 -7.39
N LYS A 109 0.39 4.32 -6.56
CA LYS A 109 -0.96 4.65 -6.15
C LYS A 109 -1.54 5.73 -7.06
N SER A 110 -2.68 5.43 -7.68
CA SER A 110 -3.46 6.37 -8.48
C SER A 110 -4.90 6.39 -7.95
N GLY A 111 -5.22 7.37 -7.11
CA GLY A 111 -6.47 7.37 -6.35
C GLY A 111 -6.55 6.18 -5.39
N GLU A 112 -7.56 5.33 -5.56
CA GLU A 112 -7.82 4.14 -4.72
C GLU A 112 -7.26 2.84 -5.31
N VAL A 113 -6.63 2.91 -6.49
CA VAL A 113 -6.09 1.74 -7.21
C VAL A 113 -4.57 1.69 -7.06
N LEU A 114 -4.06 0.50 -6.79
CA LEU A 114 -2.63 0.20 -6.69
C LEU A 114 -2.14 -0.55 -7.92
N SER A 115 -1.07 -0.04 -8.53
CA SER A 115 -0.28 -0.75 -9.54
C SER A 115 1.00 -1.31 -8.92
N LEU A 116 1.09 -2.63 -8.82
CA LEU A 116 2.13 -3.35 -8.10
C LEU A 116 3.49 -3.25 -8.81
N VAL A 117 4.48 -2.76 -8.06
CA VAL A 117 5.89 -2.76 -8.43
C VAL A 117 6.58 -4.01 -7.88
N SER A 118 6.39 -4.31 -6.59
CA SER A 118 6.95 -5.51 -5.94
C SER A 118 6.06 -6.02 -4.80
N VAL A 119 6.17 -7.31 -4.51
CA VAL A 119 5.52 -7.99 -3.39
C VAL A 119 6.49 -8.97 -2.76
N GLU A 120 6.54 -8.98 -1.43
CA GLU A 120 7.33 -9.92 -0.64
C GLU A 120 6.61 -10.32 0.64
N ASN A 121 6.95 -11.49 1.18
CA ASN A 121 6.47 -11.90 2.50
C ASN A 121 6.96 -10.92 3.57
N GLN A 122 6.11 -10.64 4.56
CA GLN A 122 6.59 -10.07 5.83
C GLN A 122 7.24 -11.15 6.73
#